data_AF-A0A9X6VRV6-F1
#
_entry.id   AF-A0A9X6VRV6-F1
#
_cell.length_a   1.000
_cell.length_b   1.000
_cell.length_c   1.000
_cell.angle_alpha   90.00
_cell.angle_beta   90.00
_cell.angle_gamma   90.00
#
_symmetry.space_group_name_H-M   'P 1'
#
loop_
_entity.id
_entity.type
_entity.pdbx_description
1 polymer ?
#
loop_
_entity_poly.entity_id
_entity_poly.type
_entity_poly.pdbx_seq_one_letter_code
_entity_poly.pdbx_strand_id
1 'polypeptide(L)'
;MHNSWVSLKPLRDENSMYFDNGFEKYCERIVKEIGDIPSEVLEQWVYRLSDDEDVTNEFGNIDYTKIKFELQEWCTNKMLNVKPTKFGEDFFERRIKELANSNGDIKQGSYGHLKNLINHWNKKGTWKTPPIIMISECFKENEYQTPYQLVEGHNRLAWIKYFALNDSELKLAETHKVWVMKRK
;
A
#
# COMPACT_ATOMS: atom_id res chain seq x y z
N MET A 1 0.28 -21.49 -2.13
CA MET A 1 -0.44 -20.37 -2.75
C MET A 1 -1.91 -20.74 -2.85
N HIS A 2 -2.82 -19.85 -2.45
CA HIS A 2 -4.27 -20.08 -2.50
C HIS A 2 -4.83 -19.75 -3.89
N ASN A 3 -5.86 -20.49 -4.32
CA ASN A 3 -6.42 -20.34 -5.67
C ASN A 3 -6.93 -18.92 -5.96
N SER A 4 -7.49 -18.23 -4.96
CA SER A 4 -7.95 -16.86 -5.12
C SER A 4 -6.83 -15.87 -5.47
N TRP A 5 -5.58 -16.12 -5.04
CA TRP A 5 -4.44 -15.29 -5.44
C TRP A 5 -4.10 -15.50 -6.92
N VAL A 6 -4.18 -16.74 -7.40
CA VAL A 6 -3.96 -17.06 -8.81
C VAL A 6 -5.00 -16.36 -9.68
N SER A 7 -6.27 -16.42 -9.29
CA SER A 7 -7.37 -15.71 -9.96
C SER A 7 -7.21 -14.18 -9.91
N LEU A 8 -6.56 -13.66 -8.87
CA LEU A 8 -6.29 -12.24 -8.72
C LEU A 8 -5.21 -11.72 -9.68
N LYS A 9 -4.39 -12.58 -10.30
CA LYS A 9 -3.38 -12.14 -11.26
C LYS A 9 -4.04 -11.57 -12.51
N PRO A 10 -3.51 -10.48 -13.11
CA PRO A 10 -4.00 -10.00 -14.39
C PRO A 10 -3.68 -11.01 -15.48
N LEU A 11 -4.63 -11.22 -16.39
CA LEU A 11 -4.44 -12.03 -17.58
C LEU A 11 -3.54 -11.28 -18.59
N ARG A 12 -2.98 -12.03 -19.54
CA ARG A 12 -2.04 -11.46 -20.53
C ARG A 12 -2.63 -10.31 -21.33
N ASP A 13 -3.90 -10.41 -21.72
CA ASP A 13 -4.64 -9.38 -22.45
C ASP A 13 -5.06 -8.20 -21.57
N GLU A 14 -5.22 -8.42 -20.26
CA GLU A 14 -5.48 -7.37 -19.28
C GLU A 14 -4.21 -6.56 -18.96
N ASN A 15 -3.03 -7.18 -18.97
CA ASN A 15 -1.75 -6.51 -18.70
C ASN A 15 -0.95 -6.14 -19.97
N SER A 16 -1.62 -6.06 -21.11
CA SER A 16 -0.97 -5.78 -22.39
C SER A 16 -0.99 -4.28 -22.70
N MET A 17 0.19 -3.74 -23.04
CA MET A 17 0.36 -2.36 -23.49
C MET A 17 -0.43 -1.99 -24.76
N TYR A 18 -0.99 -2.99 -25.45
CA TYR A 18 -1.77 -2.81 -26.67
C TYR A 18 -3.28 -2.68 -26.43
N PHE A 19 -3.74 -2.77 -25.16
CA PHE A 19 -5.15 -2.61 -24.81
C PHE A 19 -5.33 -1.49 -23.79
N ASP A 20 -5.90 -0.38 -24.23
CA ASP A 20 -6.10 0.80 -23.38
C ASP A 20 -7.08 0.56 -22.21
N ASN A 21 -7.92 -0.48 -22.28
CA ASN A 21 -8.90 -0.83 -21.25
C ASN A 21 -8.55 -2.10 -20.44
N GLY A 22 -7.28 -2.52 -20.44
CA GLY A 22 -6.85 -3.75 -19.77
C GLY A 22 -7.17 -3.79 -18.27
N PHE A 23 -6.92 -2.69 -17.55
CA PHE A 23 -7.22 -2.59 -16.11
C PHE A 23 -8.73 -2.59 -15.80
N GLU A 24 -9.55 -2.01 -16.67
CA GLU A 24 -11.01 -2.02 -16.52
C GLU A 24 -11.55 -3.45 -16.65
N LYS A 25 -11.13 -4.17 -17.70
CA LYS A 25 -11.47 -5.59 -17.90
C LYS A 25 -11.04 -6.46 -16.72
N TYR A 26 -9.84 -6.22 -16.21
CA TYR A 26 -9.33 -6.86 -15.00
C TYR A 26 -10.28 -6.64 -13.81
N CYS A 27 -10.66 -5.40 -13.52
CA CYS A 27 -11.58 -5.10 -12.43
C CYS A 27 -12.94 -5.81 -12.62
N GLU A 28 -13.51 -5.78 -13.82
CA GLU A 28 -14.77 -6.46 -14.13
C GLU A 28 -14.71 -7.97 -13.87
N ARG A 29 -13.58 -8.60 -14.20
CA ARG A 29 -13.36 -10.03 -13.95
C ARG A 29 -13.22 -10.32 -12.46
N ILE A 30 -12.41 -9.55 -11.74
CA ILE A 30 -12.20 -9.75 -10.29
C ILE A 30 -13.52 -9.62 -9.52
N VAL A 31 -14.39 -8.66 -9.89
CA VAL A 31 -15.72 -8.52 -9.28
C VAL A 31 -16.57 -9.79 -9.46
N LYS A 32 -16.49 -10.44 -10.62
CA LYS A 32 -17.25 -11.67 -10.92
C LYS A 32 -16.67 -12.91 -10.23
N GLU A 33 -15.35 -13.03 -10.14
CA GLU A 33 -14.66 -14.24 -9.69
C GLU A 33 -14.36 -14.26 -8.19
N ILE A 34 -14.04 -13.11 -7.61
CA ILE A 34 -13.56 -12.98 -6.22
C ILE A 34 -14.53 -12.14 -5.38
N GLY A 35 -15.00 -11.04 -5.95
CA GLY A 35 -15.92 -10.10 -5.32
C GLY A 35 -15.46 -8.66 -5.41
N ASP A 36 -16.17 -7.78 -4.72
CA ASP A 36 -15.98 -6.33 -4.79
C ASP A 36 -14.72 -5.89 -4.01
N ILE A 37 -13.57 -5.91 -4.69
CA ILE A 37 -12.31 -5.33 -4.20
C ILE A 37 -12.17 -3.93 -4.83
N PRO A 38 -11.92 -2.87 -4.04
CA PRO A 38 -11.77 -1.53 -4.57
C PRO A 38 -10.70 -1.45 -5.66
N SER A 39 -11.00 -0.79 -6.78
CA SER A 39 -10.07 -0.66 -7.91
C SER A 39 -8.75 0.00 -7.50
N GLU A 40 -8.76 0.99 -6.59
CA GLU A 40 -7.51 1.59 -6.08
C GLU A 40 -6.62 0.57 -5.33
N VAL A 41 -7.21 -0.40 -4.63
CA VAL A 41 -6.46 -1.48 -3.94
C VAL A 41 -5.84 -2.40 -5.00
N LEU A 42 -6.66 -2.80 -5.98
CA LEU A 42 -6.24 -3.65 -7.08
C LEU A 42 -5.10 -3.02 -7.89
N GLU A 43 -5.25 -1.75 -8.28
CA GLU A 43 -4.30 -1.04 -9.15
C GLU A 43 -2.92 -0.89 -8.51
N GLN A 44 -2.87 -0.51 -7.22
CA GLN A 44 -1.60 -0.20 -6.56
C GLN A 44 -0.84 -1.46 -6.12
N TRP A 45 -1.55 -2.57 -5.90
CA TRP A 45 -0.96 -3.79 -5.35
C TRP A 45 -1.01 -4.95 -6.34
N VAL A 46 -2.13 -5.66 -6.42
CA VAL A 46 -2.19 -6.95 -7.13
C VAL A 46 -1.90 -6.79 -8.61
N TYR A 47 -2.54 -5.83 -9.28
CA TYR A 47 -2.40 -5.64 -10.73
C TYR A 47 -0.96 -5.38 -11.16
N ARG A 48 -0.14 -4.77 -10.28
CA ARG A 48 1.25 -4.39 -10.57
C ARG A 48 2.27 -5.34 -9.98
N LEU A 49 1.94 -6.04 -8.90
CA LEU A 49 2.89 -6.76 -8.06
C LEU A 49 2.54 -8.24 -7.88
N SER A 50 1.56 -8.78 -8.61
CA SER A 50 1.15 -10.18 -8.47
C SER A 50 2.22 -11.21 -8.85
N ASP A 51 3.22 -10.79 -9.64
CA ASP A 51 4.36 -11.63 -10.05
C ASP A 51 5.64 -11.29 -9.27
N ASP A 52 5.57 -10.33 -8.34
CA ASP A 52 6.63 -10.09 -7.38
C ASP A 52 6.67 -11.27 -6.38
N GLU A 53 7.86 -11.85 -6.22
CA GLU A 53 8.07 -13.06 -5.43
C GLU A 53 7.85 -12.81 -3.94
N ASP A 54 8.32 -11.68 -3.41
CA ASP A 54 8.17 -11.32 -2.01
C ASP A 54 6.68 -11.10 -1.67
N VAL A 55 5.97 -10.37 -2.52
CA VAL A 55 4.53 -10.15 -2.40
C VAL A 55 3.76 -11.48 -2.47
N THR A 56 4.11 -12.35 -3.41
CA THR A 56 3.45 -13.65 -3.57
C THR A 56 3.71 -14.57 -2.37
N ASN A 57 4.95 -14.60 -1.86
CA ASN A 57 5.31 -15.41 -0.70
C ASN A 57 4.59 -14.94 0.57
N GLU A 58 4.44 -13.63 0.73
CA GLU A 58 3.86 -13.06 1.94
C GLU A 58 2.33 -13.07 1.94
N PHE A 59 1.68 -12.82 0.81
CA PHE A 59 0.23 -12.66 0.75
C PHE A 59 -0.49 -13.71 -0.09
N GLY A 60 0.22 -14.47 -0.92
CA GLY A 60 -0.37 -15.39 -1.88
C GLY A 60 -1.09 -16.61 -1.28
N ASN A 61 -0.95 -16.87 0.02
CA ASN A 61 -1.69 -17.93 0.72
C ASN A 61 -3.05 -17.47 1.26
N ILE A 62 -3.39 -16.19 1.21
CA ILE A 62 -4.65 -15.65 1.72
C ILE A 62 -5.83 -16.05 0.83
N ASP A 63 -6.95 -16.42 1.45
CA ASP A 63 -8.23 -16.63 0.77
C ASP A 63 -8.99 -15.30 0.59
N TYR A 64 -8.78 -14.66 -0.56
CA TYR A 64 -9.35 -13.34 -0.90
C TYR A 64 -10.87 -13.33 -1.07
N THR A 65 -11.50 -14.50 -1.23
CA THR A 65 -12.98 -14.57 -1.27
C THR A 65 -13.60 -14.21 0.09
N LYS A 66 -12.83 -14.35 1.18
CA LYS A 66 -13.22 -14.07 2.57
C LYS A 66 -12.67 -12.73 3.09
N ILE A 67 -12.11 -11.90 2.22
CA ILE A 67 -11.49 -10.63 2.61
C ILE A 67 -12.39 -9.46 2.27
N LYS A 68 -12.36 -8.45 3.14
CA LYS A 68 -12.99 -7.15 2.94
C LYS A 68 -11.93 -6.07 2.99
N PHE A 69 -12.08 -5.08 2.12
CA PHE A 69 -11.36 -3.82 2.17
C PHE A 69 -12.31 -2.70 2.60
N GLU A 70 -11.89 -1.89 3.56
CA GLU A 70 -12.64 -0.75 4.05
C GLU A 70 -11.79 0.51 4.03
N LEU A 71 -12.30 1.59 3.47
CA LEU A 71 -11.65 2.89 3.59
C LEU A 71 -11.92 3.43 5.00
N GLN A 72 -10.86 3.69 5.75
CA GLN A 72 -10.94 4.25 7.11
C GLN A 72 -10.07 5.50 7.21
N GLU A 73 -10.34 6.35 8.20
CA GLU A 73 -9.48 7.48 8.56
C GLU A 73 -8.78 7.20 9.88
N TRP A 74 -7.45 7.22 9.87
CA TRP A 74 -6.61 6.93 11.02
C TRP A 74 -5.79 8.17 11.40
N CYS A 75 -5.67 8.45 12.69
CA CYS A 75 -4.78 9.51 13.18
C CYS A 75 -3.31 9.09 13.05
N THR A 76 -2.40 10.07 13.07
CA THR A 76 -0.95 9.86 12.99
C THR A 76 -0.45 8.86 14.04
N ASN A 77 -0.93 8.95 15.28
CA ASN A 77 -0.52 8.02 16.35
C ASN A 77 -0.87 6.56 16.03
N LYS A 78 -2.01 6.32 15.36
CA LYS A 78 -2.36 4.97 14.93
C LYS A 78 -1.46 4.52 13.77
N MET A 79 -1.14 5.42 12.83
CA MET A 79 -0.21 5.14 11.73
C MET A 79 1.20 4.75 12.21
N LEU A 80 1.68 5.32 13.32
CA LEU A 80 2.98 4.97 13.90
C LEU A 80 3.08 3.49 14.31
N ASN A 81 1.96 2.85 14.61
CA ASN A 81 1.91 1.43 14.98
C ASN A 81 1.94 0.47 13.78
N VAL A 82 1.85 0.98 12.54
CA VAL A 82 1.92 0.17 11.33
C VAL A 82 3.36 -0.26 11.08
N LYS A 83 3.56 -1.54 10.80
CA LYS A 83 4.87 -2.13 10.53
C LYS A 83 5.03 -2.42 9.03
N PRO A 84 6.20 -2.19 8.42
CA PRO A 84 6.46 -2.66 7.07
C PRO A 84 6.40 -4.18 7.01
N THR A 85 6.37 -4.75 5.81
CA THR A 85 6.55 -6.20 5.64
C THR A 85 7.96 -6.64 6.04
N LYS A 86 8.18 -7.95 6.28
CA LYS A 86 9.52 -8.49 6.57
C LYS A 86 10.50 -8.17 5.43
N PHE A 87 10.08 -8.33 4.18
CA PHE A 87 10.91 -8.04 3.00
C PHE A 87 11.02 -6.54 2.69
N GLY A 88 10.02 -5.75 3.10
CA GLY A 88 9.96 -4.31 2.88
C GLY A 88 10.68 -3.46 3.94
N GLU A 89 11.19 -4.07 5.02
CA GLU A 89 11.84 -3.37 6.13
C GLU A 89 13.08 -2.60 5.67
N ASP A 90 13.98 -3.23 4.93
CA ASP A 90 15.18 -2.58 4.39
C ASP A 90 14.84 -1.40 3.47
N PHE A 91 13.82 -1.57 2.61
CA PHE A 91 13.35 -0.51 1.74
C PHE A 91 12.77 0.67 2.53
N PHE A 92 11.98 0.36 3.56
CA PHE A 92 11.40 1.33 4.48
C PHE A 92 12.48 2.13 5.22
N GLU A 93 13.46 1.45 5.83
CA GLU A 93 14.55 2.08 6.58
C GLU A 93 15.43 2.95 5.68
N ARG A 94 15.75 2.47 4.47
CA ARG A 94 16.48 3.27 3.48
C ARG A 94 15.72 4.58 3.19
N ARG A 95 14.40 4.53 3.06
CA ARG A 95 13.59 5.73 2.77
C ARG A 95 13.59 6.72 3.95
N ILE A 96 13.54 6.23 5.19
CA ILE A 96 13.69 7.07 6.39
C ILE A 96 15.06 7.74 6.39
N LYS A 97 16.13 6.99 6.09
CA LYS A 97 17.49 7.52 6.05
C LYS A 97 17.69 8.60 4.98
N GLU A 98 17.09 8.43 3.80
CA GLU A 98 17.11 9.46 2.75
C GLU A 98 16.45 10.77 3.20
N LEU A 99 15.33 10.69 3.92
CA LEU A 99 14.68 11.87 4.49
C LEU A 99 15.55 12.52 5.56
N ALA A 100 16.17 11.73 6.44
CA ALA A 100 17.08 12.24 7.46
C ALA A 100 18.26 12.99 6.83
N ASN A 101 18.88 12.43 5.79
CA ASN A 101 20.00 13.05 5.08
C ASN A 101 19.64 14.36 4.37
N SER A 102 18.35 14.57 4.09
CA SER A 102 17.82 15.78 3.43
C SER A 102 17.05 16.69 4.40
N ASN A 103 17.15 16.45 5.71
CA ASN A 103 16.41 17.18 6.74
C ASN A 103 14.89 17.24 6.46
N GLY A 104 14.33 16.16 5.91
CA GLY A 104 12.91 16.07 5.56
C GLY A 104 12.52 16.76 4.24
N ASP A 105 13.46 17.28 3.45
CA ASP A 105 13.15 17.84 2.14
C ASP A 105 12.87 16.74 1.11
N ILE A 106 11.59 16.37 0.99
CA ILE A 106 11.12 15.36 0.02
C ILE A 106 11.41 15.72 -1.44
N LYS A 107 11.76 16.98 -1.77
CA LYS A 107 12.20 17.37 -3.12
C LYS A 107 13.60 16.85 -3.46
N GLN A 108 14.42 16.56 -2.45
CA GLN A 108 15.78 16.03 -2.63
C GLN A 108 15.83 14.51 -2.63
N GLY A 109 14.75 13.83 -2.24
CA GLY A 109 14.64 12.37 -2.27
C GLY A 109 14.33 11.81 -3.67
N SER A 110 14.30 10.47 -3.79
CA SER A 110 14.09 9.81 -5.10
C SER A 110 12.78 10.19 -5.81
N TYR A 111 11.77 10.65 -5.06
CA TYR A 111 10.47 11.07 -5.60
C TYR A 111 10.33 12.58 -5.79
N GLY A 112 11.38 13.35 -5.56
CA GLY A 112 11.35 14.81 -5.67
C GLY A 112 10.99 15.34 -7.05
N HIS A 113 11.29 14.56 -8.09
CA HIS A 113 10.92 14.88 -9.48
C HIS A 113 9.41 14.82 -9.74
N LEU A 114 8.63 14.13 -8.90
CA LEU A 114 7.18 14.02 -9.01
C LEU A 114 6.47 15.24 -8.39
N LYS A 115 6.55 16.38 -9.06
CA LYS A 115 6.03 17.68 -8.57
C LYS A 115 4.59 17.58 -8.03
N ASN A 116 3.71 16.84 -8.68
CA ASN A 116 2.32 16.66 -8.23
C ASN A 116 2.22 15.93 -6.89
N LEU A 117 3.05 14.90 -6.67
CA LEU A 117 3.13 14.18 -5.40
C LEU A 117 3.63 15.12 -4.29
N ILE A 118 4.72 15.82 -4.54
CA ILE A 118 5.34 16.73 -3.57
C ILE A 118 4.39 17.87 -3.21
N ASN A 119 3.76 18.49 -4.19
CA ASN A 119 2.78 19.56 -3.97
C ASN A 119 1.58 19.07 -3.18
N HIS A 120 1.11 17.85 -3.43
CA HIS A 120 0.01 17.26 -2.67
C HIS A 120 0.41 17.07 -1.21
N TRP A 121 1.57 16.50 -0.92
CA TRP A 121 2.06 16.33 0.45
C TRP A 121 2.26 17.66 1.17
N ASN A 122 2.87 18.66 0.53
CA ASN A 122 3.04 19.99 1.13
C ASN A 122 1.69 20.69 1.42
N LYS A 123 0.69 20.48 0.57
CA LYS A 123 -0.62 21.13 0.72
C LYS A 123 -1.57 20.38 1.67
N LYS A 124 -1.49 19.05 1.68
CA LYS A 124 -2.47 18.17 2.33
C LYS A 124 -1.91 17.42 3.53
N GLY A 125 -0.60 17.37 3.73
CA GLY A 125 0.03 16.67 4.84
C GLY A 125 -0.23 15.15 4.84
N THR A 126 -0.61 14.58 3.69
CA THR A 126 -0.93 13.17 3.53
C THR A 126 -0.85 12.77 2.06
N TRP A 127 -1.09 11.50 1.76
CA TRP A 127 -1.04 10.91 0.42
C TRP A 127 -2.30 11.19 -0.41
N LYS A 128 -2.20 10.98 -1.73
CA LYS A 128 -3.35 11.02 -2.65
C LYS A 128 -4.08 9.68 -2.67
N THR A 129 -3.34 8.59 -2.82
CA THR A 129 -3.84 7.22 -2.79
C THR A 129 -3.62 6.63 -1.39
N PRO A 130 -4.66 6.11 -0.71
CA PRO A 130 -4.55 5.45 0.58
C PRO A 130 -3.64 4.20 0.53
N PRO A 131 -2.69 4.03 1.47
CA PRO A 131 -1.94 2.79 1.59
C PRO A 131 -2.86 1.65 2.03
N ILE A 132 -2.44 0.43 1.76
CA ILE A 132 -3.18 -0.78 2.15
C ILE A 132 -2.55 -1.33 3.43
N ILE A 133 -3.36 -1.53 4.45
CA ILE A 133 -2.95 -1.96 5.78
C ILE A 133 -3.78 -3.16 6.20
N MET A 134 -3.12 -4.22 6.63
CA MET A 134 -3.72 -5.43 7.16
C MET A 134 -3.92 -5.32 8.68
N ILE A 135 -5.08 -5.74 9.18
CA ILE A 135 -5.26 -6.05 10.61
C ILE A 135 -4.71 -7.46 10.84
N SER A 136 -3.48 -7.56 11.33
CA SER A 136 -2.68 -8.79 11.28
C SER A 136 -3.31 -9.96 12.05
N GLU A 137 -3.98 -9.70 13.17
CA GLU A 137 -4.66 -10.73 13.97
C GLU A 137 -5.81 -11.44 13.23
N CYS A 138 -6.35 -10.83 12.18
CA CYS A 138 -7.37 -11.47 11.35
C CYS A 138 -6.80 -12.60 10.48
N PHE A 139 -5.48 -12.73 10.34
CA PHE A 139 -4.83 -13.63 9.39
C PHE A 139 -3.90 -14.60 10.11
N LYS A 140 -3.80 -15.83 9.59
CA LYS A 140 -3.04 -16.94 10.20
C LYS A 140 -2.18 -17.70 9.20
N GLU A 141 -2.28 -17.33 7.93
CA GLU A 141 -1.61 -17.99 6.81
C GLU A 141 -0.09 -17.81 6.84
N ASN A 142 0.39 -16.75 7.50
CA ASN A 142 1.79 -16.43 7.69
C ASN A 142 1.99 -15.69 9.03
N GLU A 143 3.24 -15.50 9.41
CA GLU A 143 3.63 -14.66 10.54
C GLU A 143 3.69 -13.18 10.13
N TYR A 144 2.55 -12.50 10.26
CA TYR A 144 2.43 -11.08 9.97
C TYR A 144 2.86 -10.19 11.14
N GLN A 145 3.40 -9.01 10.83
CA GLN A 145 3.80 -7.98 11.78
C GLN A 145 2.60 -7.39 12.50
N THR A 146 2.63 -7.32 13.83
CA THR A 146 1.49 -6.90 14.66
C THR A 146 1.64 -5.46 15.19
N PRO A 147 0.52 -4.77 15.52
CA PRO A 147 -0.88 -5.17 15.29
C PRO A 147 -1.35 -4.93 13.85
N TYR A 148 -0.63 -4.10 13.09
CA TYR A 148 -0.96 -3.74 11.72
C TYR A 148 0.25 -3.91 10.82
N GLN A 149 0.12 -4.74 9.79
CA GLN A 149 1.13 -4.89 8.75
C GLN A 149 0.76 -4.06 7.53
N LEU A 150 1.73 -3.35 6.97
CA LEU A 150 1.59 -2.71 5.67
C LEU A 150 1.54 -3.77 4.57
N VAL A 151 0.56 -3.65 3.66
CA VAL A 151 0.47 -4.49 2.46
C VAL A 151 1.13 -3.77 1.29
N GLU A 152 0.81 -2.49 1.09
CA GLU A 152 1.44 -1.65 0.07
C GLU A 152 1.43 -0.19 0.53
N GLY A 153 2.45 0.57 0.11
CA GLY A 153 2.60 1.99 0.42
C GLY A 153 3.85 2.33 1.21
N HIS A 154 4.94 1.58 1.04
CA HIS A 154 6.17 1.70 1.85
C HIS A 154 6.70 3.13 1.96
N ASN A 155 6.72 3.89 0.86
CA ASN A 155 7.13 5.29 0.89
C ASN A 155 6.19 6.17 1.71
N ARG A 156 4.87 5.95 1.61
CA ARG A 156 3.86 6.71 2.37
C ARG A 156 4.01 6.44 3.86
N LEU A 157 4.27 5.18 4.24
CA LEU A 157 4.55 4.81 5.63
C LEU A 157 5.87 5.42 6.13
N ALA A 158 6.93 5.40 5.31
CA ALA A 158 8.20 6.03 5.67
C ALA A 158 8.04 7.54 5.89
N TRP A 159 7.36 8.23 4.98
CA TRP A 159 7.18 9.68 5.09
C TRP A 159 6.36 10.04 6.33
N ILE A 160 5.23 9.36 6.57
CA ILE A 160 4.41 9.67 7.74
C ILE A 160 5.17 9.44 9.04
N LYS A 161 5.94 8.34 9.15
CA LYS A 161 6.74 8.05 10.34
C LYS A 161 7.86 9.06 10.54
N TYR A 162 8.57 9.41 9.48
CA TYR A 162 9.64 10.41 9.57
C TYR A 162 9.08 11.75 10.05
N PHE A 163 8.06 12.29 9.39
CA PHE A 163 7.52 13.62 9.72
C PHE A 163 6.74 13.66 11.04
N ALA A 164 6.22 12.52 11.52
CA ALA A 164 5.58 12.46 12.83
C ALA A 164 6.57 12.46 14.00
N LEU A 165 7.81 12.00 13.75
CA LEU A 165 8.83 11.80 14.79
C LEU A 165 9.95 12.85 14.75
N ASN A 166 9.98 13.71 13.73
CA ASN A 166 11.00 14.73 13.53
C ASN A 166 10.35 16.08 13.32
N ASP A 167 11.02 17.14 13.78
CA ASP A 167 10.59 18.49 13.46
C ASP A 167 10.84 18.78 11.98
N SER A 168 9.83 19.31 11.29
CA SER A 168 9.87 19.56 9.86
C SER A 168 8.92 20.70 9.47
N GLU A 169 9.27 21.37 8.38
CA GLU A 169 8.41 22.35 7.72
C GLU A 169 7.12 21.71 7.18
N LEU A 170 7.21 20.44 6.72
CA LEU A 170 6.05 19.72 6.24
C LEU A 170 5.13 19.38 7.42
N LYS A 171 3.91 19.91 7.39
CA LYS A 171 2.89 19.62 8.40
C LYS A 171 2.01 18.47 7.96
N LEU A 172 1.91 17.45 8.82
CA LEU A 172 1.02 16.32 8.63
C LEU A 172 -0.45 16.72 8.81
N ALA A 173 -1.34 16.07 8.08
CA ALA A 173 -2.76 16.11 8.38
C ALA A 173 -3.05 15.46 9.74
N GLU A 174 -4.17 15.82 10.37
CA GLU A 174 -4.61 15.19 11.62
C GLU A 174 -5.03 13.72 11.44
N THR A 175 -5.64 13.42 10.29
CA THR A 175 -6.11 12.08 9.91
C THR A 175 -5.65 11.72 8.50
N HIS A 176 -5.58 10.42 8.25
CA HIS A 176 -5.12 9.87 6.99
C HIS A 176 -6.01 8.71 6.55
N LYS A 177 -6.42 8.74 5.29
CA LYS A 177 -7.23 7.68 4.69
C LYS A 177 -6.39 6.42 4.46
N VAL A 178 -6.88 5.26 4.85
CA VAL A 178 -6.19 3.97 4.64
C VAL A 178 -7.18 2.92 4.15
N TRP A 179 -6.74 2.04 3.27
CA TRP A 179 -7.49 0.84 2.93
C TRP A 179 -7.16 -0.24 3.96
N VAL A 180 -8.13 -0.61 4.77
CA VAL A 180 -7.98 -1.64 5.81
C VAL A 180 -8.43 -2.99 5.24
N MET A 181 -7.50 -3.93 5.20
CA MET A 181 -7.70 -5.32 4.82
C MET A 181 -7.96 -6.17 6.07
N LYS A 182 -9.12 -6.84 6.09
CA LYS A 182 -9.53 -7.74 7.20
C LYS A 182 -10.40 -8.88 6.68
N ARG A 183 -10.62 -9.92 7.49
CA ARG A 183 -11.61 -10.95 7.16
C ARG A 183 -13.04 -10.39 7.26
N LYS A 184 -13.91 -10.93 6.41
CA LYS A 184 -15.38 -10.73 6.49
C LYS A 184 -15.94 -11.32 7.78
#